data_AF-A0A416W864-F1
#
_entry.id   AF-A0A416W864-F1
#
_cell.length_a   1.000
_cell.length_b   1.000
_cell.length_c   1.000
_cell.angle_alpha   90.00
_cell.angle_beta   90.00
_cell.angle_gamma   90.00
#
_symmetry.space_group_name_H-M   'P 1'
#
loop_
_entity.id
_entity.type
_entity.pdbx_description
1 polymer ?
#
loop_
_entity_poly.entity_id
_entity_poly.type
_entity_poly.pdbx_seq_one_letter_code
_entity_poly.pdbx_strand_id
1 'polypeptide(L)'
;MKGETIRDYKRTLFDNESGRLSVDFSVQYNELQRLAYSFAPIHKEVTTEKQRVFVPFVSVTSVNWDSFSAGGGFFYYDIGVRIELAAKRVNFGLLYKF
;
A
#
# COMPACT_ATOMS: atom_id res chain seq x y z
N MET A 1 53.78 31.24 -19.57
CA MET A 1 52.59 30.53 -20.09
C MET A 1 51.83 29.98 -18.90
N LYS A 2 50.66 30.56 -18.58
CA LYS A 2 49.86 30.18 -17.42
C LYS A 2 48.98 29.02 -17.87
N GLY A 3 49.32 27.80 -17.47
CA GLY A 3 48.52 26.61 -17.78
C GLY A 3 47.13 26.79 -17.20
N GLU A 4 46.12 26.90 -18.06
CA GLU A 4 44.74 27.13 -17.64
C GLU A 4 44.15 25.84 -17.08
N THR A 5 43.74 25.91 -15.84
CA THR A 5 43.23 24.79 -15.05
C THR A 5 41.79 24.50 -15.41
N ILE A 6 41.55 23.29 -15.92
CA ILE A 6 40.21 22.71 -16.03
C ILE A 6 39.58 22.65 -14.64
N ARG A 7 38.34 23.12 -14.51
CA ARG A 7 37.63 23.10 -13.23
C ARG A 7 36.58 22.01 -13.25
N ASP A 8 36.86 20.95 -12.50
CA ASP A 8 35.93 19.85 -12.30
C ASP A 8 35.13 20.07 -11.02
N TYR A 9 33.80 19.94 -11.14
CA TYR A 9 32.87 20.10 -10.04
C TYR A 9 31.97 18.87 -9.97
N LYS A 10 31.92 18.25 -8.79
CA LYS A 10 31.04 17.11 -8.49
C LYS A 10 30.02 17.52 -7.45
N ARG A 11 28.74 17.34 -7.75
CA ARG A 11 27.65 17.66 -6.81
C ARG A 11 26.60 16.56 -6.79
N THR A 12 26.34 16.04 -5.60
CA THR A 12 25.19 15.17 -5.34
C THR A 12 23.98 16.05 -5.03
N LEU A 13 22.90 15.89 -5.79
CA LEU A 13 21.68 16.70 -5.66
C LEU A 13 20.72 16.12 -4.62
N PHE A 14 20.58 14.79 -4.59
CA PHE A 14 19.84 14.10 -3.55
C PHE A 14 20.36 12.67 -3.38
N ASP A 15 20.32 12.20 -2.13
CA ASP A 15 20.67 10.84 -1.72
C ASP A 15 19.66 10.43 -0.64
N ASN A 16 18.50 9.92 -1.07
CA ASN A 16 17.38 9.62 -0.19
C ASN A 16 16.74 8.27 -0.52
N GLU A 17 15.64 7.94 0.17
CA GLU A 17 14.93 6.68 -0.03
C GLU A 17 14.37 6.46 -1.44
N SER A 18 14.33 7.52 -2.26
CA SER A 18 13.90 7.48 -3.67
C SER A 18 15.05 7.22 -4.65
N GLY A 19 16.30 7.19 -4.17
CA GLY A 19 17.50 6.96 -4.97
C GLY A 19 18.57 8.03 -4.81
N ARG A 20 19.67 7.85 -5.55
CA ARG A 20 20.80 8.78 -5.56
C ARG A 20 20.92 9.46 -6.91
N LEU A 21 21.08 10.78 -6.86
CA LEU A 21 21.42 11.59 -8.01
C LEU A 21 22.72 12.37 -7.81
N SER A 22 23.71 12.09 -8.67
CA SER A 22 24.96 12.83 -8.77
C SER A 22 25.14 13.44 -10.16
N VAL A 23 25.63 14.68 -10.19
CA VAL A 23 25.95 15.44 -11.41
C VAL A 23 27.42 15.86 -11.37
N ASP A 24 28.13 15.52 -12.44
CA ASP A 24 29.51 15.88 -12.67
C ASP A 24 29.57 16.88 -13.83
N PHE A 25 30.19 18.04 -13.61
CA PHE A 25 30.37 19.06 -14.64
C PHE A 25 31.81 19.55 -14.69
N SER A 26 32.33 19.69 -15.91
CA SER A 26 33.67 20.20 -16.18
C SER A 26 33.57 21.44 -17.05
N VAL A 27 34.20 22.53 -16.61
CA VAL A 27 34.16 23.84 -17.26
C VAL A 27 35.59 24.25 -17.63
N GLN A 28 35.76 24.70 -18.87
CA GLN A 28 37.01 25.26 -19.39
C GLN A 28 36.64 26.44 -20.31
N TYR A 29 37.38 27.55 -20.23
CA TYR A 29 37.09 28.77 -21.02
C TYR A 29 35.70 29.40 -20.79
N ASN A 30 35.11 29.23 -19.60
CA ASN A 30 33.71 29.58 -19.31
C ASN A 30 32.69 28.83 -20.20
N GLU A 31 33.13 27.79 -20.89
CA GLU A 31 32.29 26.90 -21.67
C GLU A 31 32.16 25.55 -20.94
N LEU A 32 30.94 25.01 -20.95
CA LEU A 32 30.65 23.71 -20.36
C LEU A 32 31.18 22.62 -21.29
N GLN A 33 32.24 21.94 -20.88
CA GLN A 33 32.88 20.91 -21.70
C GLN A 33 32.23 19.55 -21.53
N ARG A 34 31.75 19.24 -20.32
CA ARG A 34 31.13 17.95 -20.01
C ARG A 34 30.08 18.11 -18.93
N LEU A 35 28.93 17.48 -19.16
CA LEU A 35 27.87 17.28 -18.19
C LEU A 35 27.55 15.79 -18.15
N ALA A 36 27.83 15.13 -17.03
CA ALA A 36 27.46 13.75 -16.78
C ALA A 36 26.50 13.69 -15.60
N TYR A 37 25.44 12.90 -15.73
CA TYR A 37 24.39 12.76 -14.75
C TYR A 37 24.17 11.26 -14.51
N SER A 38 24.23 10.84 -13.25
CA SER A 38 24.06 9.44 -12.85
C SER A 38 22.86 9.33 -11.92
N PHE A 39 21.82 8.62 -12.38
CA PHE A 39 20.57 8.41 -11.65
C PHE A 39 20.39 6.93 -11.33
N ALA A 40 20.39 6.61 -10.04
CA ALA A 40 20.15 5.26 -9.52
C ALA A 40 18.83 5.28 -8.72
N PRO A 41 17.69 4.98 -9.35
CA PRO A 41 16.40 4.94 -8.65
C PRO A 41 16.32 3.72 -7.72
N ILE A 42 15.78 3.91 -6.51
CA ILE A 42 15.44 2.82 -5.61
C ILE A 42 13.93 2.58 -5.74
N HIS A 43 13.54 1.47 -6.35
CA HIS A 43 12.14 1.03 -6.41
C HIS A 43 11.81 0.23 -5.15
N LYS A 44 11.13 0.87 -4.18
CA LYS A 44 10.52 0.16 -3.05
C LYS A 44 9.23 -0.51 -3.54
N GLU A 45 9.28 -1.81 -3.80
CA GLU A 45 8.06 -2.62 -3.96
C GLU A 45 7.43 -2.82 -2.57
N VAL A 46 6.42 -2.02 -2.26
CA VAL A 46 5.57 -2.26 -1.08
C VAL A 46 4.52 -3.27 -1.49
N THR A 47 4.75 -4.55 -1.20
CA THR A 47 3.75 -5.60 -1.34
C THR A 47 2.67 -5.42 -0.29
N THR A 48 1.72 -4.51 -0.53
CA THR A 48 0.55 -4.38 0.33
C THR A 48 -0.37 -5.57 0.07
N GLU A 49 -0.33 -6.57 0.95
CA GLU A 49 -1.27 -7.68 0.92
C GLU A 49 -2.69 -7.14 1.13
N LYS A 50 -3.49 -7.12 0.06
CA LYS A 50 -4.90 -6.72 0.12
C LYS A 50 -5.70 -7.81 0.82
N GLN A 51 -5.77 -7.74 2.14
CA GLN A 51 -6.63 -8.64 2.91
C GLN A 51 -8.10 -8.43 2.53
N ARG A 52 -8.84 -9.53 2.41
CA ARG A 52 -10.27 -9.50 2.06
C ARG A 52 -11.07 -9.01 3.26
N VAL A 53 -11.43 -7.73 3.23
CA VAL A 53 -12.13 -7.03 4.33
C VAL A 53 -13.60 -7.41 4.48
N PHE A 54 -14.23 -7.94 3.42
CA PHE A 54 -15.66 -8.26 3.39
C PHE A 54 -15.89 -9.76 3.20
N VAL A 55 -16.48 -10.39 4.20
CA VAL A 55 -16.75 -11.84 4.23
C VAL A 55 -18.25 -12.07 4.47
N PRO A 56 -19.04 -12.39 3.43
CA PRO A 56 -20.44 -12.76 3.60
C PRO A 56 -20.55 -14.17 4.22
N PHE A 57 -21.58 -14.39 5.01
CA PHE A 57 -21.89 -15.70 5.58
C PHE A 57 -23.39 -15.95 5.60
N VAL A 58 -23.75 -17.22 5.58
CA VAL A 58 -25.12 -17.69 5.80
C VAL A 58 -25.14 -18.51 7.08
N SER A 59 -26.24 -18.42 7.82
CA SER A 59 -26.41 -19.11 9.09
C SER A 59 -27.76 -19.78 9.12
N VAL A 60 -27.78 -21.03 9.52
CA VAL A 60 -28.99 -21.82 9.67
C VAL A 60 -29.04 -22.29 11.12
N THR A 61 -30.14 -22.01 11.80
CA THR A 61 -30.33 -22.42 13.19
C THR A 61 -31.57 -23.29 13.29
N SER A 62 -31.43 -24.47 13.90
CA SER A 62 -32.55 -25.33 14.28
C SER A 62 -32.66 -25.28 15.80
N VAL A 63 -33.86 -24.97 16.31
CA VAL A 63 -34.09 -24.85 17.76
C VAL A 63 -34.80 -26.11 18.28
N ASN A 64 -35.90 -26.51 17.62
CA ASN A 64 -36.62 -27.76 17.89
C ASN A 64 -36.98 -28.47 16.56
N TRP A 65 -37.51 -29.69 16.64
CA TRP A 65 -37.99 -30.47 15.46
C TRP A 65 -39.01 -29.74 14.57
N ASP A 66 -39.63 -28.66 15.07
CA ASP A 66 -40.71 -27.92 14.39
C ASP A 66 -40.36 -26.43 14.16
N SER A 67 -39.15 -25.99 14.55
CA SER A 67 -38.73 -24.59 14.42
C SER A 67 -37.34 -24.45 13.82
N PHE A 68 -37.32 -23.87 12.62
CA PHE A 68 -36.13 -23.57 11.84
C PHE A 68 -36.06 -22.07 11.59
N SER A 69 -34.87 -21.50 11.72
CA SER A 69 -34.58 -20.13 11.33
C SER A 69 -33.40 -20.10 10.36
N ALA A 70 -33.51 -19.20 9.40
CA ALA A 70 -32.49 -18.99 8.39
C ALA A 70 -32.08 -17.53 8.42
N GLY A 71 -30.79 -17.29 8.31
CA GLY A 71 -30.22 -15.97 8.40
C GLY A 71 -28.94 -15.85 7.61
N GLY A 72 -28.42 -14.65 7.59
CA GLY A 72 -27.17 -14.35 6.94
C GLY A 72 -26.65 -13.01 7.39
N GLY A 73 -25.42 -12.74 7.00
CA GLY A 73 -24.74 -11.54 7.40
C GLY A 73 -23.43 -11.36 6.67
N PHE A 74 -22.68 -10.37 7.12
CA PHE A 74 -21.36 -10.11 6.62
C PHE A 74 -20.45 -9.66 7.74
N PHE A 75 -19.17 -9.96 7.60
CA PHE A 75 -18.09 -9.41 8.41
C PHE A 75 -17.37 -8.32 7.61
N TYR A 76 -17.15 -7.20 8.28
CA TYR A 76 -16.23 -6.16 7.86
C TYR A 76 -15.07 -6.13 8.85
N TYR A 77 -13.91 -6.62 8.43
CA TYR A 77 -12.81 -6.99 9.33
C TYR A 77 -13.29 -7.93 10.45
N ASP A 78 -13.17 -7.51 11.70
CA ASP A 78 -13.50 -8.32 12.88
C ASP A 78 -14.95 -8.12 13.35
N ILE A 79 -15.65 -7.10 12.83
CA ILE A 79 -17.02 -6.78 13.23
C ILE A 79 -17.99 -7.33 12.17
N GLY A 80 -18.95 -8.13 12.60
CA GLY A 80 -19.98 -8.69 11.75
C GLY A 80 -21.38 -8.29 12.17
N VAL A 81 -22.27 -8.19 11.19
CA VAL A 81 -23.71 -8.01 11.40
C VAL A 81 -24.41 -9.25 10.91
N ARG A 82 -25.35 -9.75 11.71
CA ARG A 82 -26.17 -10.92 11.42
C ARG A 82 -27.65 -10.55 11.48
N ILE A 83 -28.40 -11.05 10.51
CA ILE A 83 -29.85 -10.99 10.51
C ILE A 83 -30.36 -12.42 10.42
N GLU A 84 -31.21 -12.82 11.35
CA GLU A 84 -31.85 -14.13 11.37
C GLU A 84 -33.36 -13.98 11.30
N LEU A 85 -33.97 -14.68 10.33
CA LEU A 85 -35.40 -14.72 10.10
C LEU A 85 -35.94 -16.06 10.60
N ALA A 86 -36.84 -15.99 11.56
CA ALA A 86 -37.66 -17.09 12.03
C ALA A 86 -39.12 -16.84 11.63
N ALA A 87 -39.93 -17.90 11.48
CA ALA A 87 -41.31 -17.83 10.98
C ALA A 87 -42.22 -16.78 11.66
N LYS A 88 -41.91 -16.37 12.90
CA LYS A 88 -42.64 -15.31 13.64
C LYS A 88 -41.75 -14.23 14.26
N ARG A 89 -40.43 -14.26 14.02
CA ARG A 89 -39.46 -13.37 14.71
C ARG A 89 -38.30 -12.98 13.80
N VAL A 90 -37.84 -11.74 13.94
CA VAL A 90 -36.61 -11.26 13.31
C VAL A 90 -35.61 -10.95 14.41
N ASN A 91 -34.42 -11.53 14.32
CA ASN A 91 -33.34 -11.31 15.27
C ASN A 91 -32.17 -10.60 14.56
N PHE A 92 -31.64 -9.57 15.21
CA PHE A 92 -30.43 -8.87 14.79
C PHE A 92 -29.31 -9.19 15.77
N GLY A 93 -28.11 -9.45 15.25
CA GLY A 93 -26.95 -9.79 16.06
C GLY A 93 -25.70 -9.05 15.59
N LEU A 94 -24.89 -8.62 16.55
CA LEU A 94 -23.51 -8.19 16.32
C LEU A 94 -22.57 -9.35 16.64
N LEU A 95 -21.62 -9.57 15.76
CA LEU A 95 -20.61 -10.62 15.87
C LEU A 95 -19.24 -9.96 15.96
N TYR A 96 -18.36 -10.51 16.77
CA TYR A 96 -16.96 -10.13 16.80
C TYR A 96 -16.09 -11.37 16.60
N LYS A 97 -15.10 -11.26 15.72
CA LYS A 97 -14.16 -12.33 15.40
C LYS A 97 -12.88 -12.13 16.20
N PHE A 98 -12.65 -12.99 17.19
CA PHE A 98 -11.43 -13.04 18.01
C PHE A 98 -10.42 -14.01 17.40
#